data_AF-A0A7L5SMB3-F1
#
_entry.id   AF-A0A7L5SMB3-F1
#
_cell.length_a   1.000
_cell.length_b   1.000
_cell.length_c   1.000
_cell.angle_alpha   90.00
_cell.angle_beta   90.00
_cell.angle_gamma   90.00
#
_symmetry.space_group_name_H-M   'P 1'
#
loop_
_entity.id
_entity.type
_entity.pdbx_description
1 polymer ?
#
loop_
_entity_poly.entity_id
_entity_poly.type
_entity_poly.pdbx_seq_one_letter_code
_entity_poly.pdbx_strand_id
1 'polypeptide(L)'
;MGGGAAPTTARLGTRTHPGGAAGVLYALHHAAGVHYDRGEQWLLDHTATPQPDAPAGLYTGLSGVALVLEHLGHRGRALDVIAHVLAGPWRQTGPGLHGGLPGIGLVLDDLATSTGESALRAAAAEIATLLAQDTPGQLTSPDGTSTPGRPGLMHGATGTALFFLHHYDHTHDPALLDHAARALQQDLDRCLHTSSGALHTGDGTRSLPYLRTGSVGIGMVLDDYLTHRHDATFARARDAIALAARSRVYAQSGLFDGRAGMLLYLARTSTPTVSPRHLADQVHALAWHAINHHGHLAFPGNQLMRLSADLATGTAGCLLALAAASGFPAHLPFLPPVRTRHEPAGAPSRAPAPTTGC
;
A
#
# COMPACT_ATOMS: atom_id res chain seq x y z
N MET A 1 0.80 44.11 13.87
CA MET A 1 -0.34 43.21 13.59
C MET A 1 0.23 41.85 13.23
N GLY A 2 0.16 40.90 14.18
CA GLY A 2 0.87 39.64 14.13
C GLY A 2 0.27 38.67 13.12
N GLY A 3 1.10 38.17 12.20
CA GLY A 3 0.76 37.04 11.34
C GLY A 3 0.68 35.77 12.19
N GLY A 4 -0.54 35.23 12.31
CA GLY A 4 -0.78 33.95 12.97
C GLY A 4 -0.15 32.82 12.16
N ALA A 5 0.81 32.12 12.75
CA ALA A 5 1.33 30.87 12.21
C ALA A 5 0.21 29.82 12.22
N ALA A 6 -0.04 29.20 11.06
CA ALA A 6 -0.93 28.04 10.96
C ALA A 6 -0.45 26.89 11.88
N PRO A 7 -1.36 26.13 12.50
CA PRO A 7 -1.02 25.08 13.47
C PRO A 7 -0.11 24.00 12.86
N THR A 8 0.85 23.53 13.65
CA THR A 8 1.94 22.60 13.27
C THR A 8 1.44 21.32 12.58
N THR A 9 0.27 20.81 12.97
CA THR A 9 -0.40 19.64 12.37
C THR A 9 -0.79 19.86 10.90
N ALA A 10 -1.14 21.09 10.50
CA ALA A 10 -1.45 21.41 9.11
C ALA A 10 -0.20 21.42 8.21
N ARG A 11 0.98 21.76 8.76
CA ARG A 11 2.25 21.79 7.99
C ARG A 11 2.78 20.39 7.72
N LEU A 12 2.67 19.47 8.68
CA LEU A 12 3.03 18.06 8.51
C LEU A 12 2.09 17.36 7.52
N GLY A 13 0.78 17.62 7.58
CA GLY A 13 -0.21 17.03 6.67
C GLY A 13 0.04 17.33 5.18
N THR A 14 0.68 18.46 4.84
CA THR A 14 1.00 18.81 3.44
C THR A 14 2.15 18.00 2.83
N ARG A 15 2.95 17.30 3.65
CA ARG A 15 4.13 16.53 3.22
C ARG A 15 3.88 15.03 3.18
N THR A 16 2.95 14.54 3.99
CA THR A 16 2.80 13.10 4.25
C THR A 16 2.15 12.37 3.08
N HIS A 17 2.59 11.14 2.85
CA HIS A 17 2.37 10.42 1.61
C HIS A 17 0.91 10.09 1.23
N PRO A 18 -0.11 10.01 2.10
CA PRO A 18 -1.48 9.87 1.63
C PRO A 18 -2.20 11.22 1.42
N GLY A 19 -1.83 12.28 2.15
CA GLY A 19 -2.55 13.56 2.21
C GLY A 19 -1.80 14.77 1.63
N GLY A 20 -0.53 14.59 1.27
CA GLY A 20 0.42 15.64 0.91
C GLY A 20 1.13 15.41 -0.43
N ALA A 21 2.09 16.29 -0.74
CA ALA A 21 2.74 16.35 -2.05
C ALA A 21 3.41 15.03 -2.47
N ALA A 22 4.00 14.28 -1.55
CA ALA A 22 4.63 12.99 -1.84
C ALA A 22 3.65 11.96 -2.44
N GLY A 23 2.38 11.95 -1.99
CA GLY A 23 1.34 11.08 -2.56
C GLY A 23 0.98 11.43 -3.98
N VAL A 24 0.87 12.72 -4.26
CA VAL A 24 0.57 13.23 -5.61
C VAL A 24 1.73 12.91 -6.56
N LEU A 25 2.97 13.16 -6.15
CA LEU A 25 4.16 12.86 -6.94
C LEU A 25 4.29 11.36 -7.22
N TYR A 26 4.06 10.52 -6.21
CA TYR A 26 4.03 9.06 -6.39
C TYR A 26 3.00 8.65 -7.44
N ALA A 27 1.77 9.17 -7.36
CA ALA A 27 0.74 8.85 -8.33
C ALA A 27 1.11 9.32 -9.74
N LEU A 28 1.66 10.53 -9.92
CA LEU A 28 2.10 11.03 -11.23
C LEU A 28 3.20 10.16 -11.84
N HIS A 29 4.19 9.77 -11.03
CA HIS A 29 5.28 8.92 -11.47
C HIS A 29 4.78 7.52 -11.86
N HIS A 30 4.02 6.86 -11.00
CA HIS A 30 3.59 5.47 -11.22
C HIS A 30 2.41 5.30 -12.18
N ALA A 31 1.54 6.30 -12.30
CA ALA A 31 0.39 6.25 -13.20
C ALA A 31 0.72 6.73 -14.62
N ALA A 32 1.64 7.69 -14.77
CA ALA A 32 1.87 8.38 -16.03
C ALA A 32 3.34 8.48 -16.44
N GLY A 33 4.30 8.04 -15.60
CA GLY A 33 5.73 8.24 -15.86
C GLY A 33 6.12 9.72 -15.87
N VAL A 34 5.34 10.58 -15.22
CA VAL A 34 5.52 12.03 -15.26
C VAL A 34 6.40 12.48 -14.11
N HIS A 35 7.51 13.13 -14.46
CA HIS A 35 8.29 13.94 -13.55
C HIS A 35 7.69 15.33 -13.42
N TYR A 36 7.64 15.85 -12.20
CA TYR A 36 7.12 17.19 -11.93
C TYR A 36 8.13 17.98 -11.11
N ASP A 37 9.15 18.50 -11.82
CA ASP A 37 10.34 19.15 -11.25
C ASP A 37 10.02 20.14 -10.14
N ARG A 38 8.98 20.97 -10.29
CA ARG A 38 8.59 21.94 -9.27
C ARG A 38 8.11 21.27 -7.98
N GLY A 39 7.34 20.18 -8.09
CA GLY A 39 6.86 19.43 -6.94
C GLY A 39 7.97 18.59 -6.31
N GLU A 40 8.86 18.02 -7.13
CA GLU A 40 10.05 17.31 -6.65
C GLU A 40 10.99 18.25 -5.89
N GLN A 41 11.31 19.41 -6.45
CA GLN A 41 12.12 20.44 -5.78
C GLN A 41 11.45 20.91 -4.48
N TRP A 42 10.13 21.12 -4.50
CA TRP A 42 9.41 21.44 -3.27
C TRP A 42 9.60 20.36 -2.21
N LEU A 43 9.51 19.08 -2.57
CA LEU A 43 9.70 17.97 -1.63
C LEU A 43 11.15 17.90 -1.10
N LEU A 44 12.14 18.15 -1.97
CA LEU A 44 13.56 18.25 -1.59
C LEU A 44 13.78 19.37 -0.57
N ASP A 45 13.30 20.58 -0.86
CA ASP A 45 13.44 21.74 0.03
C ASP A 45 12.76 21.49 1.39
N HIS A 46 11.60 20.84 1.38
CA HIS A 46 10.81 20.57 2.58
C HIS A 46 11.30 19.37 3.38
N THR A 47 12.23 18.60 2.83
CA THR A 47 12.90 17.52 3.53
C THR A 47 14.30 17.90 3.96
N ALA A 48 14.93 18.95 3.40
CA ALA A 48 16.32 19.37 3.66
C ALA A 48 16.72 19.37 5.15
N THR A 49 15.82 19.83 6.02
CA THR A 49 15.94 19.74 7.47
C THR A 49 14.68 19.10 8.06
N PRO A 50 14.67 17.77 8.29
CA PRO A 50 13.52 17.11 8.90
C PRO A 50 13.27 17.68 10.30
N GLN A 51 12.01 17.85 10.67
CA GLN A 51 11.68 18.29 12.03
C GLN A 51 12.03 17.17 13.03
N PRO A 52 12.54 17.49 14.23
CA PRO A 52 12.88 16.48 15.23
C PRO A 52 11.71 15.55 15.60
N ASP A 53 10.49 16.05 15.54
CA ASP A 53 9.24 15.37 15.89
C ASP A 53 8.47 14.84 14.67
N ALA A 54 9.08 14.85 13.47
CA ALA A 54 8.42 14.32 12.28
C ALA A 54 8.12 12.82 12.44
N PRO A 55 6.88 12.37 12.17
CA PRO A 55 6.54 10.95 12.25
C PRO A 55 7.41 10.12 11.31
N ALA A 56 7.69 8.87 11.70
CA ALA A 56 8.53 7.96 10.92
C ALA A 56 7.76 7.18 9.86
N GLY A 57 6.44 7.02 9.99
CA GLY A 57 5.68 6.01 9.25
C GLY A 57 5.61 6.16 7.72
N LEU A 58 5.25 5.06 7.05
CA LEU A 58 5.13 4.98 5.59
C LEU A 58 4.07 5.92 5.00
N TYR A 59 2.92 6.03 5.65
CA TYR A 59 1.81 6.86 5.19
C TYR A 59 1.54 8.02 6.16
N THR A 60 2.38 8.23 7.17
CA THR A 60 2.21 9.34 8.11
C THR A 60 3.46 10.22 8.20
N GLY A 61 4.56 9.85 7.53
CA GLY A 61 5.85 10.36 7.91
C GLY A 61 6.97 10.20 6.89
N LEU A 62 8.19 10.31 7.42
CA LEU A 62 9.43 10.43 6.68
C LEU A 62 9.79 9.18 5.86
N SER A 63 9.45 7.96 6.30
CA SER A 63 9.74 6.76 5.51
C SER A 63 9.00 6.76 4.18
N GLY A 64 7.74 7.20 4.16
CA GLY A 64 7.00 7.37 2.91
C GLY A 64 7.59 8.42 1.99
N VAL A 65 8.07 9.52 2.56
CA VAL A 65 8.73 10.56 1.79
C VAL A 65 10.05 10.05 1.20
N ALA A 66 10.84 9.30 1.97
CA ALA A 66 12.08 8.68 1.48
C ALA A 66 11.81 7.70 0.33
N LEU A 67 10.78 6.85 0.45
CA LEU A 67 10.36 5.96 -0.63
C LEU A 67 10.04 6.71 -1.92
N VAL A 68 9.26 7.79 -1.82
CA VAL A 68 8.91 8.61 -2.98
C VAL A 68 10.14 9.28 -3.58
N LEU A 69 11.04 9.82 -2.76
CA LEU A 69 12.30 10.41 -3.23
C LEU A 69 13.18 9.39 -3.95
N GLU A 70 13.30 8.17 -3.44
CA GLU A 70 14.03 7.09 -4.09
C GLU A 70 13.44 6.76 -5.47
N HIS A 71 12.11 6.60 -5.57
CA HIS A 71 11.44 6.33 -6.85
C HIS A 71 11.59 7.46 -7.86
N LEU A 72 11.73 8.71 -7.40
CA LEU A 72 11.97 9.88 -8.25
C LEU A 72 13.45 10.07 -8.61
N GLY A 73 14.35 9.19 -8.14
CA GLY A 73 15.79 9.25 -8.44
C GLY A 73 16.62 10.09 -7.46
N HIS A 74 16.02 10.59 -6.37
CA HIS A 74 16.69 11.41 -5.36
C HIS A 74 17.25 10.56 -4.21
N ARG A 75 18.01 9.51 -4.55
CA ARG A 75 18.52 8.51 -3.61
C ARG A 75 19.29 9.08 -2.43
N GLY A 76 20.22 10.01 -2.69
CA GLY A 76 21.01 10.64 -1.61
C GLY A 76 20.11 11.29 -0.57
N ARG A 77 19.05 11.99 -1.01
CA ARG A 77 18.08 12.60 -0.10
C ARG A 77 17.22 11.56 0.62
N ALA A 78 16.82 10.49 -0.06
CA ALA A 78 16.09 9.40 0.58
C ALA A 78 16.89 8.80 1.75
N LEU A 79 18.19 8.55 1.54
CA LEU A 79 19.09 8.04 2.58
C LEU A 79 19.28 9.03 3.75
N ASP A 80 19.45 10.33 3.47
CA ASP A 80 19.53 11.36 4.52
C ASP A 80 18.28 11.36 5.41
N VAL A 81 17.10 11.26 4.79
CA VAL A 81 15.82 11.23 5.51
C VAL A 81 15.70 9.96 6.36
N ILE A 82 16.13 8.81 5.85
CA ILE A 82 16.12 7.55 6.61
C ILE A 82 17.14 7.54 7.73
N ALA A 83 18.32 8.14 7.54
CA ALA A 83 19.28 8.32 8.62
C ALA A 83 18.67 9.12 9.79
N HIS A 84 17.89 10.16 9.49
CA HIS A 84 17.13 10.91 10.50
C HIS A 84 16.09 10.03 11.21
N VAL A 85 15.34 9.20 10.47
CA VAL A 85 14.39 8.24 11.06
C VAL A 85 15.09 7.26 12.01
N LEU A 86 16.23 6.71 11.59
CA LEU A 86 16.99 5.72 12.36
C LEU A 86 17.67 6.31 13.60
N ALA A 87 17.99 7.61 13.59
CA ALA A 87 18.47 8.35 14.75
C ALA A 87 17.36 8.67 15.77
N GLY A 88 16.10 8.62 15.35
CA GLY A 88 14.93 8.87 16.19
C GLY A 88 14.39 7.62 16.91
N PRO A 89 13.27 7.77 17.66
CA PRO A 89 12.68 6.70 18.46
C PRO A 89 11.82 5.73 17.64
N TRP A 90 12.25 5.30 16.46
CA TRP A 90 11.43 4.45 15.56
C TRP A 90 11.02 3.11 16.19
N ARG A 91 11.82 2.57 17.13
CA ARG A 91 11.52 1.35 17.90
C ARG A 91 10.29 1.46 18.80
N GLN A 92 9.84 2.68 19.08
CA GLN A 92 8.65 2.98 19.88
C GLN A 92 7.40 3.15 19.00
N THR A 93 7.53 2.98 17.69
CA THR A 93 6.37 3.03 16.79
C THR A 93 5.52 1.78 16.96
N GLY A 94 4.19 1.97 16.90
CA GLY A 94 3.23 0.90 17.11
C GLY A 94 3.16 -0.10 15.95
N PRO A 95 2.27 -1.09 16.07
CA PRO A 95 2.01 -2.04 15.00
C PRO A 95 1.16 -1.39 13.89
N GLY A 96 1.29 -1.89 12.66
CA GLY A 96 0.48 -1.46 11.51
C GLY A 96 1.23 -0.68 10.43
N LEU A 97 0.81 -0.88 9.19
CA LEU A 97 1.49 -0.35 8.00
C LEU A 97 1.45 1.19 7.90
N HIS A 98 0.37 1.82 8.37
CA HIS A 98 0.13 3.25 8.15
C HIS A 98 1.23 4.13 8.77
N GLY A 99 1.51 3.91 10.05
CA GLY A 99 2.43 4.72 10.83
C GLY A 99 3.54 3.95 11.55
N GLY A 100 3.48 2.61 11.50
CA GLY A 100 4.22 1.73 12.40
C GLY A 100 5.38 0.99 11.77
N LEU A 101 5.92 0.07 12.55
CA LEU A 101 7.10 -0.74 12.23
C LEU A 101 7.01 -1.44 10.86
N PRO A 102 5.89 -2.08 10.44
CA PRO A 102 5.84 -2.75 9.14
C PRO A 102 6.10 -1.81 7.96
N GLY A 103 5.56 -0.59 8.01
CA GLY A 103 5.76 0.41 6.95
C GLY A 103 7.19 0.93 6.91
N ILE A 104 7.82 1.10 8.07
CA ILE A 104 9.24 1.49 8.16
C ILE A 104 10.11 0.35 7.63
N GLY A 105 9.87 -0.89 8.07
CA GLY A 105 10.62 -2.09 7.66
C GLY A 105 10.61 -2.30 6.15
N LEU A 106 9.45 -2.15 5.50
CA LEU A 106 9.34 -2.24 4.04
C LEU A 106 10.26 -1.25 3.31
N VAL A 107 10.30 0.02 3.76
CA VAL A 107 11.16 1.04 3.16
C VAL A 107 12.63 0.75 3.41
N LEU A 108 12.98 0.28 4.61
CA LEU A 108 14.36 -0.09 4.94
C LEU A 108 14.84 -1.28 4.11
N ASP A 109 14.03 -2.32 3.93
CA ASP A 109 14.36 -3.48 3.10
C ASP A 109 14.55 -3.12 1.63
N ASP A 110 13.66 -2.30 1.08
CA ASP A 110 13.74 -1.83 -0.31
C ASP A 110 14.99 -0.98 -0.57
N LEU A 111 15.29 -0.05 0.35
CA LEU A 111 16.51 0.75 0.28
C LEU A 111 17.76 -0.11 0.50
N ALA A 112 17.75 -1.05 1.46
CA ALA A 112 18.88 -1.97 1.69
C ALA A 112 19.18 -2.81 0.44
N THR A 113 18.16 -3.18 -0.32
CA THR A 113 18.27 -3.96 -1.55
C THR A 113 18.81 -3.11 -2.70
N SER A 114 18.28 -1.90 -2.89
CA SER A 114 18.66 -1.01 -3.99
C SER A 114 20.03 -0.33 -3.79
N THR A 115 20.48 -0.17 -2.54
CA THR A 115 21.74 0.52 -2.18
C THR A 115 22.85 -0.41 -1.67
N GLY A 116 22.48 -1.60 -1.17
CA GLY A 116 23.43 -2.54 -0.56
C GLY A 116 23.78 -2.24 0.91
N GLU A 117 23.26 -1.15 1.49
CA GLU A 117 23.59 -0.69 2.84
C GLU A 117 23.25 -1.73 3.92
N SER A 118 24.27 -2.23 4.62
CA SER A 118 24.12 -3.29 5.62
C SER A 118 23.39 -2.83 6.88
N ALA A 119 23.53 -1.55 7.25
CA ALA A 119 22.84 -0.96 8.41
C ALA A 119 21.31 -0.94 8.21
N LEU A 120 20.85 -0.64 6.99
CA LEU A 120 19.42 -0.68 6.65
C LEU A 120 18.88 -2.10 6.74
N ARG A 121 19.63 -3.08 6.21
CA ARG A 121 19.29 -4.51 6.30
C ARG A 121 19.20 -4.99 7.74
N ALA A 122 20.15 -4.59 8.59
CA ALA A 122 20.15 -4.94 10.01
C ALA A 122 18.94 -4.34 10.75
N ALA A 123 18.59 -3.08 10.46
CA ALA A 123 17.42 -2.43 11.05
C ALA A 123 16.10 -3.08 10.59
N ALA A 124 15.98 -3.47 9.32
CA ALA A 124 14.81 -4.21 8.84
C ALA A 124 14.68 -5.59 9.50
N ALA A 125 15.79 -6.33 9.67
CA ALA A 125 15.80 -7.61 10.40
C ALA A 125 15.43 -7.45 11.89
N GLU A 126 15.86 -6.35 12.53
CA GLU A 126 15.43 -6.01 13.88
C GLU A 126 13.92 -5.78 13.94
N ILE A 127 13.34 -5.05 12.98
CA ILE A 127 11.90 -4.86 12.86
C ILE A 127 11.16 -6.20 12.70
N ALA A 128 11.67 -7.11 11.85
CA ALA A 128 11.10 -8.44 11.70
C ALA A 128 11.10 -9.22 13.02
N THR A 129 12.20 -9.13 13.79
CA THR A 129 12.30 -9.76 15.11
C THR A 129 11.29 -9.18 16.09
N LEU A 130 11.17 -7.84 16.16
CA LEU A 130 10.21 -7.16 17.04
C LEU A 130 8.76 -7.54 16.71
N LEU A 131 8.40 -7.55 15.43
CA LEU A 131 7.06 -7.92 14.96
C LEU A 131 6.76 -9.41 15.14
N ALA A 132 7.77 -10.27 15.02
CA ALA A 132 7.64 -11.71 15.22
C ALA A 132 7.40 -12.09 16.69
N GLN A 133 7.97 -11.31 17.61
CA GLN A 133 7.86 -11.47 19.05
C GLN A 133 6.65 -10.74 19.66
N ASP A 134 6.04 -9.80 18.92
CA ASP A 134 4.87 -9.06 19.40
C ASP A 134 3.72 -10.01 19.71
N THR A 135 3.27 -9.96 20.95
CA THR A 135 2.04 -10.61 21.39
C THR A 135 0.90 -9.60 21.24
N PRO A 136 -0.25 -9.97 20.66
CA PRO A 136 -1.36 -9.05 20.45
C PRO A 136 -1.67 -8.20 21.68
N GLY A 137 -1.41 -6.89 21.60
CA GLY A 137 -1.63 -5.92 22.68
C GLY A 137 -0.37 -5.46 23.45
N GLN A 138 0.84 -5.94 23.12
CA GLN A 138 2.10 -5.44 23.71
C GLN A 138 2.66 -4.21 22.99
N LEU A 139 2.71 -4.22 21.65
CA LEU A 139 2.98 -3.00 20.90
C LEU A 139 1.74 -2.11 20.92
N THR A 140 1.82 -0.99 21.63
CA THR A 140 0.76 0.03 21.65
C THR A 140 0.98 1.06 20.55
N SER A 141 -0.11 1.55 19.94
CA SER A 141 -0.03 2.73 19.09
C SER A 141 0.38 3.96 19.94
N PRO A 142 1.06 4.96 19.36
CA PRO A 142 1.47 6.18 20.07
C PRO A 142 0.33 6.89 20.83
N ASP A 143 -0.91 6.70 20.38
CA ASP A 143 -2.12 7.26 20.97
C ASP A 143 -2.56 6.57 22.27
N GLY A 144 -1.80 5.59 22.78
CA GLY A 144 -2.01 4.97 24.09
C GLY A 144 -3.30 4.17 24.24
N THR A 145 -4.04 3.95 23.15
CA THR A 145 -5.28 3.17 23.17
C THR A 145 -4.99 1.68 22.97
N SER A 146 -5.34 0.87 23.97
CA SER A 146 -5.24 -0.60 23.97
C SER A 146 -6.37 -1.28 23.19
N THR A 147 -7.09 -0.55 22.32
CA THR A 147 -8.11 -1.15 21.49
C THR A 147 -7.46 -2.05 20.46
N PRO A 148 -7.91 -3.31 20.27
CA PRO A 148 -7.44 -4.15 19.18
C PRO A 148 -7.57 -3.37 17.87
N GLY A 149 -6.42 -3.09 17.21
CA GLY A 149 -6.38 -2.29 15.99
C GLY A 149 -7.40 -2.80 14.97
N ARG A 150 -8.01 -1.92 14.16
CA ARG A 150 -9.03 -2.36 13.20
C ARG A 150 -8.41 -3.31 12.17
N PRO A 151 -9.06 -4.43 11.81
CA PRO A 151 -8.47 -5.41 10.89
C PRO A 151 -8.33 -4.79 9.49
N GLY A 152 -7.34 -5.27 8.73
CA GLY A 152 -7.06 -4.82 7.37
C GLY A 152 -5.66 -4.21 7.22
N LEU A 153 -5.38 -3.74 6.00
CA LEU A 153 -4.01 -3.42 5.56
C LEU A 153 -3.30 -2.34 6.38
N MET A 154 -3.98 -1.24 6.69
CA MET A 154 -3.29 -0.04 7.22
C MET A 154 -3.01 -0.11 8.72
N HIS A 155 -3.91 -0.71 9.49
CA HIS A 155 -3.86 -0.70 10.96
C HIS A 155 -3.98 -2.09 11.59
N GLY A 156 -4.27 -3.12 10.78
CA GLY A 156 -4.40 -4.50 11.22
C GLY A 156 -3.12 -5.31 11.00
N ALA A 157 -3.21 -6.59 11.36
CA ALA A 157 -2.08 -7.52 11.24
C ALA A 157 -1.70 -7.80 9.78
N THR A 158 -2.62 -7.58 8.84
CA THR A 158 -2.37 -7.68 7.39
C THR A 158 -1.18 -6.83 6.93
N GLY A 159 -1.00 -5.62 7.50
CA GLY A 159 0.14 -4.76 7.18
C GLY A 159 1.48 -5.37 7.62
N THR A 160 1.49 -6.08 8.75
CA THR A 160 2.63 -6.86 9.23
C THR A 160 2.89 -8.07 8.33
N ALA A 161 1.83 -8.76 7.88
CA ALA A 161 1.97 -9.86 6.92
C ALA A 161 2.64 -9.40 5.62
N LEU A 162 2.26 -8.23 5.09
CA LEU A 162 2.89 -7.66 3.89
C LEU A 162 4.40 -7.46 4.07
N PHE A 163 4.82 -6.93 5.23
CA PHE A 163 6.24 -6.79 5.54
C PHE A 163 6.95 -8.14 5.59
N PHE A 164 6.39 -9.14 6.28
CA PHE A 164 7.01 -10.47 6.33
C PHE A 164 7.14 -11.14 4.96
N LEU A 165 6.17 -10.95 4.06
CA LEU A 165 6.25 -11.45 2.68
C LEU A 165 7.41 -10.79 1.91
N HIS A 166 7.54 -9.46 1.97
CA HIS A 166 8.66 -8.75 1.35
C HIS A 166 10.01 -9.15 1.96
N HIS A 167 10.08 -9.27 3.29
CA HIS A 167 11.30 -9.69 3.96
C HIS A 167 11.69 -11.13 3.59
N TYR A 168 10.70 -12.01 3.39
CA TYR A 168 10.91 -13.37 2.89
C TYR A 168 11.47 -13.40 1.47
N ASP A 169 11.01 -12.52 0.58
CA ASP A 169 11.52 -12.46 -0.79
C ASP A 169 13.03 -12.12 -0.84
N HIS A 170 13.55 -11.44 0.17
CA HIS A 170 14.97 -11.08 0.27
C HIS A 170 15.80 -12.09 1.08
N THR A 171 15.26 -12.63 2.17
CA THR A 171 16.00 -13.48 3.12
C THR A 171 15.79 -14.97 2.91
N HIS A 172 14.67 -15.34 2.29
CA HIS A 172 14.19 -16.71 2.12
C HIS A 172 14.02 -17.50 3.42
N ASP A 173 13.88 -16.84 4.57
CA ASP A 173 13.59 -17.51 5.84
C ASP A 173 12.13 -18.03 5.86
N PRO A 174 11.89 -19.35 5.83
CA PRO A 174 10.54 -19.91 5.74
C PRO A 174 9.67 -19.58 6.96
N ALA A 175 10.24 -19.23 8.11
CA ALA A 175 9.47 -18.82 9.28
C ALA A 175 8.66 -17.55 9.01
N LEU A 176 9.17 -16.64 8.17
CA LEU A 176 8.47 -15.39 7.81
C LEU A 176 7.14 -15.65 7.12
N LEU A 177 7.04 -16.72 6.32
CA LEU A 177 5.77 -17.12 5.73
C LEU A 177 4.78 -17.63 6.78
N ASP A 178 5.24 -18.32 7.82
CA ASP A 178 4.38 -18.75 8.94
C ASP A 178 3.89 -17.53 9.75
N HIS A 179 4.76 -16.55 9.95
CA HIS A 179 4.39 -15.27 10.58
C HIS A 179 3.36 -14.51 9.73
N ALA A 180 3.55 -14.44 8.41
CA ALA A 180 2.60 -13.80 7.50
C ALA A 180 1.23 -14.50 7.51
N ALA A 181 1.21 -15.83 7.48
CA ALA A 181 -0.02 -16.62 7.54
C ALA A 181 -0.82 -16.35 8.83
N ARG A 182 -0.14 -16.34 9.99
CA ARG A 182 -0.79 -16.05 11.28
C ARG A 182 -1.36 -14.63 11.32
N ALA A 183 -0.62 -13.65 10.82
CA ALA A 183 -1.06 -12.26 10.77
C ALA A 183 -2.28 -12.06 9.84
N LEU A 184 -2.31 -12.74 8.69
CA LEU A 184 -3.49 -12.76 7.81
C LEU A 184 -4.70 -13.42 8.49
N GLN A 185 -4.49 -14.58 9.14
CA GLN A 185 -5.56 -15.30 9.83
C GLN A 185 -6.17 -14.44 10.96
N GLN A 186 -5.35 -13.70 11.71
CA GLN A 186 -5.83 -12.80 12.77
C GLN A 186 -6.85 -11.76 12.27
N ASP A 187 -6.62 -11.18 11.09
CA ASP A 187 -7.58 -10.22 10.52
C ASP A 187 -8.77 -10.92 9.86
N LEU A 188 -8.59 -12.11 9.28
CA LEU A 188 -9.67 -12.93 8.72
C LEU A 188 -10.65 -13.45 9.78
N ASP A 189 -10.17 -13.79 10.98
CA ASP A 189 -11.00 -14.21 12.12
C ASP A 189 -11.98 -13.12 12.56
N ARG A 190 -11.72 -11.86 12.17
CA ARG A 190 -12.56 -10.69 12.45
C ARG A 190 -13.42 -10.28 11.25
N CYS A 191 -13.40 -11.08 10.19
CA CYS A 191 -14.28 -10.91 9.05
C CYS A 191 -15.60 -11.64 9.24
N LEU A 192 -16.62 -11.15 8.55
CA LEU A 192 -17.95 -11.74 8.50
C LEU A 192 -18.44 -11.81 7.05
N HIS A 193 -19.21 -12.85 6.75
CA HIS A 193 -19.91 -12.94 5.48
C HIS A 193 -21.18 -12.10 5.52
N THR A 194 -21.39 -11.32 4.48
CA THR A 194 -22.68 -10.67 4.21
C THR A 194 -23.70 -11.70 3.72
N SER A 195 -24.98 -11.32 3.66
CA SER A 195 -26.04 -12.15 3.05
C SER A 195 -25.78 -12.49 1.58
N SER A 196 -24.96 -11.69 0.89
CA SER A 196 -24.53 -11.96 -0.49
C SER A 196 -23.37 -12.95 -0.60
N GLY A 197 -22.78 -13.38 0.52
CA GLY A 197 -21.58 -14.21 0.57
C GLY A 197 -20.27 -13.43 0.54
N ALA A 198 -20.30 -12.11 0.28
CA ALA A 198 -19.11 -11.25 0.30
C ALA A 198 -18.48 -11.21 1.69
N LEU A 199 -17.14 -11.20 1.77
CA LEU A 199 -16.42 -11.12 3.03
C LEU A 199 -16.08 -9.66 3.35
N HIS A 200 -16.45 -9.19 4.53
CA HIS A 200 -16.19 -7.83 5.03
C HIS A 200 -15.54 -7.92 6.41
N THR A 201 -14.75 -6.92 6.80
CA THR A 201 -14.31 -6.84 8.21
C THR A 201 -15.43 -6.34 9.10
N GLY A 202 -15.55 -6.88 10.32
CA GLY A 202 -16.43 -6.35 11.36
C GLY A 202 -15.65 -5.59 12.43
N ASP A 203 -16.09 -4.37 12.76
CA ASP A 203 -15.62 -3.65 13.95
C ASP A 203 -16.67 -3.63 15.09
N GLY A 204 -17.68 -4.50 15.00
CA GLY A 204 -18.83 -4.56 15.92
C GLY A 204 -19.95 -3.55 15.62
N THR A 205 -19.66 -2.48 14.88
CA THR A 205 -20.65 -1.45 14.52
C THR A 205 -20.85 -1.31 13.01
N ARG A 206 -19.84 -1.66 12.22
CA ARG A 206 -19.81 -1.50 10.77
C ARG A 206 -19.19 -2.72 10.11
N SER A 207 -19.64 -2.96 8.89
CA SER A 207 -19.10 -3.95 7.97
C SER A 207 -18.39 -3.21 6.85
N LEU A 208 -17.06 -3.38 6.72
CA LEU A 208 -16.24 -2.56 5.83
C LEU A 208 -15.50 -3.43 4.80
N PRO A 209 -15.67 -3.14 3.49
CA PRO A 209 -14.89 -3.80 2.44
C PRO A 209 -13.64 -3.02 2.04
N TYR A 210 -13.39 -1.82 2.58
CA TYR A 210 -12.42 -0.87 2.02
C TYR A 210 -10.95 -1.28 2.15
N LEU A 211 -10.10 -0.65 1.33
CA LEU A 211 -8.66 -0.90 1.28
C LEU A 211 -7.95 -0.59 2.60
N ARG A 212 -8.25 0.57 3.23
CA ARG A 212 -7.57 1.02 4.46
C ARG A 212 -7.93 0.15 5.65
N THR A 213 -9.23 -0.01 5.88
CA THR A 213 -9.78 -0.76 7.01
C THR A 213 -10.96 -1.56 6.50
N GLY A 214 -10.65 -2.76 6.03
CA GLY A 214 -11.60 -3.59 5.33
C GLY A 214 -10.95 -4.77 4.65
N SER A 215 -11.82 -5.62 4.12
CA SER A 215 -11.43 -6.93 3.61
C SER A 215 -10.64 -6.84 2.30
N VAL A 216 -10.81 -5.79 1.49
CA VAL A 216 -10.02 -5.60 0.25
C VAL A 216 -8.53 -5.41 0.55
N GLY A 217 -8.18 -4.72 1.63
CA GLY A 217 -6.78 -4.62 2.04
C GLY A 217 -6.16 -5.98 2.40
N ILE A 218 -6.95 -6.85 3.02
CA ILE A 218 -6.58 -8.25 3.29
C ILE A 218 -6.41 -9.02 1.97
N GLY A 219 -7.36 -8.87 1.05
CA GLY A 219 -7.36 -9.52 -0.26
C GLY A 219 -6.11 -9.22 -1.09
N MET A 220 -5.61 -7.98 -1.04
CA MET A 220 -4.36 -7.62 -1.73
C MET A 220 -3.16 -8.44 -1.23
N VAL A 221 -3.03 -8.64 0.08
CA VAL A 221 -1.89 -9.38 0.65
C VAL A 221 -2.10 -10.90 0.55
N LEU A 222 -3.35 -11.39 0.56
CA LEU A 222 -3.65 -12.80 0.27
C LEU A 222 -3.20 -13.20 -1.13
N ASP A 223 -3.38 -12.33 -2.12
CA ASP A 223 -2.90 -12.60 -3.48
C ASP A 223 -1.38 -12.86 -3.50
N ASP A 224 -0.59 -12.12 -2.71
CA ASP A 224 0.85 -12.29 -2.64
C ASP A 224 1.23 -13.56 -1.90
N TYR A 225 0.64 -13.79 -0.72
CA TYR A 225 0.87 -14.99 0.07
C TYR A 225 0.63 -16.26 -0.75
N LEU A 226 -0.47 -16.29 -1.52
CA LEU A 226 -0.86 -17.44 -2.33
C LEU A 226 0.10 -17.73 -3.51
N THR A 227 1.00 -16.80 -3.87
CA THR A 227 2.08 -17.08 -4.81
C THR A 227 3.20 -17.93 -4.21
N HIS A 228 3.34 -17.93 -2.88
CA HIS A 228 4.36 -18.69 -2.16
C HIS A 228 3.84 -20.02 -1.62
N ARG A 229 2.61 -20.03 -1.09
CA ARG A 229 2.01 -21.21 -0.47
C ARG A 229 0.52 -21.32 -0.77
N HIS A 230 0.11 -22.49 -1.24
CA HIS A 230 -1.31 -22.79 -1.41
C HIS A 230 -2.01 -22.91 -0.04
N ASP A 231 -3.14 -22.21 0.10
CA ASP A 231 -4.04 -22.36 1.25
C ASP A 231 -5.49 -22.22 0.78
N ALA A 232 -6.29 -23.26 1.00
CA ALA A 232 -7.68 -23.31 0.52
C ALA A 232 -8.63 -22.38 1.29
N THR A 233 -8.30 -22.03 2.54
CA THR A 233 -9.06 -21.06 3.34
C THR A 233 -8.79 -19.66 2.85
N PHE A 234 -7.52 -19.33 2.59
CA PHE A 234 -7.13 -18.04 2.04
C PHE A 234 -7.64 -17.84 0.60
N ALA A 235 -7.62 -18.88 -0.23
CA ALA A 235 -8.21 -18.83 -1.57
C ALA A 235 -9.72 -18.53 -1.52
N ARG A 236 -10.47 -19.20 -0.64
CA ARG A 236 -11.91 -18.94 -0.43
C ARG A 236 -12.17 -17.53 0.11
N ALA A 237 -11.35 -17.07 1.05
CA ALA A 237 -11.45 -15.71 1.58
C ALA A 237 -11.21 -14.67 0.48
N ARG A 238 -10.17 -14.84 -0.33
CA ARG A 238 -9.88 -13.99 -1.50
C ARG A 238 -11.07 -13.90 -2.46
N ASP A 239 -11.69 -15.03 -2.79
CA ASP A 239 -12.85 -15.04 -3.70
C ASP A 239 -14.06 -14.31 -3.10
N ALA A 240 -14.29 -14.45 -1.79
CA ALA A 240 -15.35 -13.72 -1.09
C ALA A 240 -15.04 -12.21 -0.94
N ILE A 241 -13.77 -11.81 -0.89
CA ILE A 241 -13.32 -10.41 -0.92
C ILE A 241 -13.49 -9.82 -2.32
N ALA A 242 -13.17 -10.56 -3.37
CA ALA A 242 -13.44 -10.17 -4.76
C ALA A 242 -14.92 -9.88 -5.00
N LEU A 243 -15.81 -10.65 -4.38
CA LEU A 243 -17.25 -10.35 -4.41
C LEU A 243 -17.58 -9.00 -3.74
N ALA A 244 -16.93 -8.65 -2.63
CA ALA A 244 -17.13 -7.36 -1.96
C ALA A 244 -16.67 -6.17 -2.82
N ALA A 245 -15.59 -6.33 -3.58
CA ALA A 245 -15.04 -5.31 -4.48
C ALA A 245 -15.87 -5.09 -5.77
N ARG A 246 -16.84 -5.96 -6.03
CA ARG A 246 -17.74 -5.90 -7.19
C ARG A 246 -19.08 -5.22 -6.90
N SER A 247 -19.27 -4.68 -5.69
CA SER A 247 -20.50 -3.97 -5.35
C SER A 247 -20.71 -2.77 -6.28
N ARG A 248 -21.97 -2.50 -6.61
CA ARG A 248 -22.35 -1.32 -7.40
C ARG A 248 -22.31 -0.04 -6.57
N VAL A 249 -22.45 -0.15 -5.25
CA VAL A 249 -22.64 0.99 -4.35
C VAL A 249 -21.45 1.11 -3.40
N TYR A 250 -20.73 2.22 -3.53
CA TYR A 250 -19.78 2.74 -2.54
C TYR A 250 -20.06 4.23 -2.38
N ALA A 251 -20.02 4.72 -1.13
CA ALA A 251 -20.36 6.12 -0.85
C ALA A 251 -19.26 7.10 -1.26
N GLN A 252 -18.02 6.64 -1.41
CA GLN A 252 -16.85 7.50 -1.64
C GLN A 252 -16.11 7.07 -2.91
N SER A 253 -15.44 8.03 -3.54
CA SER A 253 -14.55 7.81 -4.70
C SER A 253 -13.15 7.36 -4.32
N GLY A 254 -12.65 7.78 -3.16
CA GLY A 254 -11.23 7.73 -2.81
C GLY A 254 -10.58 6.34 -2.80
N LEU A 255 -9.24 6.33 -2.80
CA LEU A 255 -8.43 5.11 -2.85
C LEU A 255 -8.59 4.28 -1.58
N PHE A 256 -8.48 4.90 -0.41
CA PHE A 256 -8.38 4.19 0.85
C PHE A 256 -9.73 3.74 1.39
N ASP A 257 -10.76 4.58 1.27
CA ASP A 257 -12.11 4.33 1.81
C ASP A 257 -13.19 4.51 0.74
N GLY A 258 -12.92 4.09 -0.50
CA GLY A 258 -13.86 4.30 -1.62
C GLY A 258 -13.66 3.38 -2.81
N ARG A 259 -14.35 3.71 -3.90
CA ARG A 259 -14.41 2.91 -5.13
C ARG A 259 -13.05 2.76 -5.81
N ALA A 260 -12.19 3.78 -5.79
CA ALA A 260 -10.86 3.66 -6.40
C ALA A 260 -10.03 2.54 -5.76
N GLY A 261 -10.17 2.29 -4.46
CA GLY A 261 -9.52 1.14 -3.80
C GLY A 261 -10.02 -0.22 -4.30
N MET A 262 -11.32 -0.32 -4.56
CA MET A 262 -11.94 -1.51 -5.13
C MET A 262 -11.45 -1.77 -6.54
N LEU A 263 -11.42 -0.72 -7.35
CA LEU A 263 -10.91 -0.76 -8.72
C LEU A 263 -9.43 -1.18 -8.74
N LEU A 264 -8.60 -0.60 -7.88
CA LEU A 264 -7.18 -0.95 -7.79
C LEU A 264 -6.99 -2.43 -7.42
N TYR A 265 -7.78 -2.94 -6.46
CA TYR A 265 -7.73 -4.36 -6.10
C TYR A 265 -8.16 -5.27 -7.25
N LEU A 266 -9.28 -4.95 -7.93
CA LEU A 266 -9.74 -5.74 -9.07
C LEU A 266 -8.76 -5.73 -10.24
N ALA A 267 -8.04 -4.61 -10.45
CA ALA A 267 -6.99 -4.51 -11.46
C ALA A 267 -5.77 -5.39 -11.15
N ARG A 268 -5.58 -5.76 -9.89
CA ARG A 268 -4.41 -6.48 -9.40
C ARG A 268 -4.65 -7.97 -9.19
N THR A 269 -5.82 -8.33 -8.69
CA THR A 269 -6.08 -9.67 -8.14
C THR A 269 -6.03 -10.77 -9.20
N SER A 270 -5.55 -11.96 -8.80
CA SER A 270 -5.43 -13.13 -9.67
C SER A 270 -6.57 -14.14 -9.49
N THR A 271 -7.61 -13.81 -8.69
CA THR A 271 -8.75 -14.73 -8.52
C THR A 271 -9.48 -14.99 -9.85
N PRO A 272 -9.83 -16.24 -10.16
CA PRO A 272 -10.59 -16.57 -11.37
C PRO A 272 -12.02 -16.01 -11.37
N THR A 273 -12.50 -15.53 -10.21
CA THR A 273 -13.85 -14.94 -10.07
C THR A 273 -13.94 -13.50 -10.59
N VAL A 274 -12.81 -12.90 -10.95
CA VAL A 274 -12.71 -11.55 -11.50
C VAL A 274 -12.48 -11.62 -13.01
N SER A 275 -13.21 -10.80 -13.76
CA SER A 275 -13.11 -10.71 -15.20
C SER A 275 -12.96 -9.23 -15.61
N PRO A 276 -12.48 -8.94 -16.83
CA PRO A 276 -12.34 -7.55 -17.30
C PRO A 276 -13.63 -6.72 -17.23
N ARG A 277 -14.79 -7.38 -17.32
CA ARG A 277 -16.09 -6.73 -17.15
C ARG A 277 -16.24 -6.08 -15.77
N HIS A 278 -15.77 -6.73 -14.70
CA HIS A 278 -15.89 -6.18 -13.35
C HIS A 278 -15.07 -4.90 -13.19
N LEU A 279 -13.89 -4.82 -13.81
CA LEU A 279 -13.10 -3.59 -13.84
C LEU A 279 -13.83 -2.51 -14.63
N ALA A 280 -14.34 -2.82 -15.83
CA ALA A 280 -15.08 -1.88 -16.65
C ALA A 280 -16.33 -1.31 -15.93
N ASP A 281 -17.06 -2.17 -15.20
CA ASP A 281 -18.20 -1.76 -14.38
C ASP A 281 -17.77 -0.78 -13.27
N GLN A 282 -16.63 -1.00 -12.61
CA GLN A 282 -16.12 -0.10 -11.58
C GLN A 282 -15.57 1.22 -12.16
N VAL A 283 -14.93 1.20 -13.32
CA VAL A 283 -14.50 2.41 -14.04
C VAL A 283 -15.72 3.26 -14.40
N HIS A 284 -16.75 2.64 -14.98
CA HIS A 284 -17.99 3.34 -15.32
C HIS A 284 -18.67 3.95 -14.08
N ALA A 285 -18.75 3.19 -12.98
CA ALA A 285 -19.35 3.69 -11.75
C ALA A 285 -18.50 4.74 -11.02
N LEU A 286 -17.18 4.78 -11.24
CA LEU A 286 -16.31 5.85 -10.70
C LEU A 286 -16.65 7.21 -11.32
N ALA A 287 -17.10 7.22 -12.58
CA ALA A 287 -17.52 8.45 -13.25
C ALA A 287 -18.71 9.15 -12.57
N TRP A 288 -19.47 8.48 -11.69
CA TRP A 288 -20.52 9.14 -10.89
C TRP A 288 -19.98 10.15 -9.89
N HIS A 289 -18.70 10.06 -9.55
CA HIS A 289 -18.01 10.99 -8.65
C HIS A 289 -17.13 12.00 -9.40
N ALA A 290 -17.10 11.93 -10.74
CA ALA A 290 -16.30 12.81 -11.57
C ALA A 290 -16.86 14.23 -11.59
N ILE A 291 -15.99 15.22 -11.33
CA ILE A 291 -16.32 16.64 -11.40
C ILE A 291 -15.41 17.28 -12.44
N ASN A 292 -15.99 18.02 -13.39
CA ASN A 292 -15.23 18.89 -14.28
C ASN A 292 -14.85 20.16 -13.50
N HIS A 293 -13.55 20.32 -13.25
CA HIS A 293 -12.97 21.47 -12.56
C HIS A 293 -11.92 22.11 -13.45
N HIS A 294 -12.18 23.34 -13.93
CA HIS A 294 -11.31 24.06 -14.86
C HIS A 294 -10.95 23.27 -16.13
N GLY A 295 -11.87 22.47 -16.68
CA GLY A 295 -11.62 21.65 -17.86
C GLY A 295 -10.88 20.34 -17.57
N HIS A 296 -10.54 20.08 -16.31
CA HIS A 296 -9.86 18.87 -15.87
C HIS A 296 -10.79 18.00 -15.02
N LEU A 297 -10.52 16.70 -15.04
CA LEU A 297 -11.21 15.74 -14.19
C LEU A 297 -10.69 15.84 -12.76
N ALA A 298 -11.59 16.09 -11.81
CA ALA A 298 -11.31 16.11 -10.39
C ALA A 298 -12.30 15.23 -9.63
N PHE A 299 -11.86 14.72 -8.49
CA PHE A 299 -12.69 13.92 -7.60
C PHE A 299 -12.80 14.58 -6.23
N PRO A 300 -13.97 14.50 -5.59
CA PRO A 300 -14.14 14.93 -4.23
C PRO A 300 -13.40 13.99 -3.27
N GLY A 301 -12.88 14.56 -2.18
CA GLY A 301 -12.22 13.83 -1.10
C GLY A 301 -13.22 13.25 -0.11
N ASN A 302 -12.77 13.10 1.15
CA ASN A 302 -13.57 12.51 2.21
C ASN A 302 -14.93 13.22 2.40
N GLN A 303 -15.97 12.43 2.65
CA GLN A 303 -17.38 12.83 2.78
C GLN A 303 -17.97 13.52 1.55
N LEU A 304 -17.27 13.51 0.41
CA LEU A 304 -17.65 14.19 -0.83
C LEU A 304 -17.87 15.71 -0.70
N MET A 305 -17.35 16.35 0.36
CA MET A 305 -17.67 17.76 0.67
C MET A 305 -16.82 18.78 -0.10
N ARG A 306 -15.61 18.40 -0.53
CA ARG A 306 -14.68 19.26 -1.25
C ARG A 306 -13.83 18.46 -2.23
N LEU A 307 -13.35 19.10 -3.29
CA LEU A 307 -12.33 18.51 -4.16
C LEU A 307 -11.06 18.21 -3.36
N SER A 308 -10.43 17.07 -3.66
CA SER A 308 -9.10 16.75 -3.17
C SER A 308 -8.21 16.25 -4.31
N ALA A 309 -6.94 16.63 -4.26
CA ALA A 309 -5.90 16.12 -5.15
C ALA A 309 -5.09 14.98 -4.51
N ASP A 310 -5.29 14.67 -3.24
CA ASP A 310 -4.45 13.72 -2.49
C ASP A 310 -4.62 12.26 -2.94
N LEU A 311 -3.67 11.42 -2.52
CA LEU A 311 -3.60 10.00 -2.89
C LEU A 311 -4.68 9.17 -2.19
N ALA A 312 -4.95 9.43 -0.91
CA ALA A 312 -5.83 8.57 -0.12
C ALA A 312 -7.32 8.75 -0.43
N THR A 313 -7.74 9.98 -0.68
CA THR A 313 -9.14 10.38 -0.77
C THR A 313 -9.49 11.01 -2.09
N GLY A 314 -8.51 11.63 -2.76
CA GLY A 314 -8.74 12.50 -3.91
C GLY A 314 -8.35 11.96 -5.27
N THR A 315 -8.07 12.90 -6.16
CA THR A 315 -7.85 12.70 -7.60
C THR A 315 -6.60 11.87 -7.88
N ALA A 316 -5.51 12.04 -7.14
CA ALA A 316 -4.30 11.22 -7.33
C ALA A 316 -4.56 9.73 -7.06
N GLY A 317 -5.39 9.41 -6.05
CA GLY A 317 -5.81 8.04 -5.79
C GLY A 317 -6.67 7.45 -6.92
N CYS A 318 -7.58 8.24 -7.46
CA CYS A 318 -8.40 7.83 -8.61
C CYS A 318 -7.55 7.63 -9.86
N LEU A 319 -6.57 8.51 -10.11
CA LEU A 319 -5.61 8.38 -11.20
C LEU A 319 -4.82 7.06 -11.09
N LEU A 320 -4.28 6.75 -9.91
CA LEU A 320 -3.53 5.52 -9.69
C LEU A 320 -4.38 4.27 -9.99
N ALA A 321 -5.63 4.23 -9.50
CA ALA A 321 -6.53 3.11 -9.74
C ALA A 321 -6.94 2.97 -11.22
N LEU A 322 -7.19 4.08 -11.91
CA LEU A 322 -7.53 4.08 -13.33
C LEU A 322 -6.35 3.65 -14.21
N ALA A 323 -5.14 4.09 -13.88
CA ALA A 323 -3.92 3.69 -14.58
C ALA A 323 -3.68 2.18 -14.43
N ALA A 324 -3.83 1.64 -13.21
CA ALA A 324 -3.72 0.21 -12.96
C ALA A 324 -4.76 -0.59 -13.78
N ALA A 325 -6.02 -0.14 -13.77
CA ALA A 325 -7.09 -0.76 -14.55
C ALA A 325 -6.87 -0.68 -16.07
N SER A 326 -6.05 0.27 -16.52
CA SER A 326 -5.67 0.46 -17.93
C SER A 326 -4.37 -0.28 -18.31
N GLY A 327 -3.79 -1.06 -17.40
CA GLY A 327 -2.60 -1.86 -17.64
C GLY A 327 -1.27 -1.12 -17.46
N PHE A 328 -1.29 0.13 -16.95
CA PHE A 328 -0.06 0.78 -16.50
C PHE A 328 0.46 0.10 -15.23
N PRO A 329 1.77 0.15 -14.94
CA PRO A 329 2.36 -0.43 -13.73
C PRO A 329 2.06 0.39 -12.46
N ALA A 330 0.85 0.93 -12.34
CA ALA A 330 0.41 1.73 -11.20
C ALA A 330 -0.06 0.83 -10.06
N HIS A 331 0.47 1.06 -8.86
CA HIS A 331 0.15 0.26 -7.68
C HIS A 331 0.36 1.03 -6.39
N LEU A 332 -0.18 0.53 -5.27
CA LEU A 332 0.21 1.02 -3.94
C LEU A 332 1.66 0.64 -3.64
N PRO A 333 2.38 1.44 -2.83
CA PRO A 333 3.67 1.05 -2.27
C PRO A 333 3.67 -0.40 -1.79
N PHE A 334 4.65 -1.18 -2.27
CA PHE A 334 4.86 -2.59 -1.90
C PHE A 334 3.74 -3.56 -2.29
N LEU A 335 2.82 -3.18 -3.18
CA LEU A 335 1.77 -4.07 -3.71
C LEU A 335 1.72 -4.03 -5.23
N PRO A 336 2.84 -4.31 -5.95
CA PRO A 336 2.86 -4.33 -7.42
C PRO A 336 1.91 -5.39 -7.98
N PRO A 337 1.62 -5.39 -9.30
CA PRO A 337 0.87 -6.47 -9.93
C PRO A 337 1.41 -7.85 -9.54
N VAL A 338 0.50 -8.80 -9.29
CA VAL A 338 0.85 -10.14 -8.80
C VAL A 338 1.69 -10.85 -9.86
N ARG A 339 2.93 -11.19 -9.53
CA ARG A 339 3.78 -11.99 -10.43
C ARG A 339 3.29 -13.44 -10.36
N THR A 340 2.59 -13.90 -11.38
CA THR A 340 2.42 -15.34 -11.57
C THR A 340 3.79 -15.93 -11.90
N ARG A 341 4.39 -16.70 -10.97
CA ARG A 341 5.53 -17.55 -11.31
C ARG A 341 5.04 -18.61 -12.30
N HIS A 342 5.07 -18.28 -13.59
CA HIS A 342 5.13 -19.31 -14.62
C HIS A 342 6.54 -19.93 -14.54
N GLU A 343 6.60 -21.25 -14.44
CA GLU A 343 7.82 -22.06 -14.33
C GLU A 343 8.86 -21.78 -15.46
N PRO A 344 10.14 -22.16 -15.26
CA PRO A 344 11.30 -21.44 -15.79
C PRO A 344 11.61 -21.67 -17.28
N ALA A 345 12.43 -20.76 -17.81
CA ALA A 345 13.07 -20.84 -19.12
C ALA A 345 13.74 -22.21 -19.38
N GLY A 346 13.40 -22.84 -20.51
CA GLY A 346 14.15 -24.00 -21.00
C GLY A 346 13.37 -24.96 -21.91
N ALA A 347 12.90 -24.51 -23.07
CA ALA A 347 12.74 -25.42 -24.20
C ALA A 347 13.96 -25.22 -25.13
N PRO A 348 14.81 -26.24 -25.35
CA PRO A 348 15.91 -26.10 -26.29
C PRO A 348 15.34 -25.86 -27.69
N SER A 349 15.79 -24.77 -28.31
CA SER A 349 15.58 -24.48 -29.72
C SER A 349 15.97 -25.72 -30.53
N ARG A 350 14.99 -26.35 -31.20
CA ARG A 350 15.25 -27.35 -32.24
C ARG A 350 16.15 -26.70 -33.29
N ALA A 351 17.38 -27.16 -33.40
CA ALA A 351 18.26 -26.80 -34.51
C ALA A 351 17.61 -27.22 -35.85
N PRO A 352 17.78 -26.43 -36.93
CA PRO A 352 17.28 -26.83 -38.24
C PRO A 352 18.07 -28.02 -38.76
N ALA A 353 17.37 -28.97 -39.38
CA ALA A 353 17.98 -30.14 -40.02
C ALA A 353 18.94 -29.70 -41.15
N PRO A 354 20.08 -30.40 -41.34
CA PRO A 354 20.96 -30.10 -42.46
C PRO A 354 20.29 -30.47 -43.78
N THR A 355 20.29 -29.54 -44.72
CA THR A 355 19.98 -29.78 -46.13
C THR A 355 20.98 -30.76 -46.72
N THR A 356 20.56 -31.99 -46.99
CA THR A 356 21.30 -32.90 -47.87
C THR A 356 21.09 -32.47 -49.31
N GLY A 357 22.16 -32.01 -49.96
CA GLY A 357 22.25 -31.90 -51.41
C GLY A 357 22.67 -33.22 -52.03
N CYS A 358 21.84 -33.73 -52.94
CA CYS A 358 22.17 -34.43 -54.19
C CYS A 358 20.90 -34.52 -55.02
#